data_AF-A0A1W9QKU5-F1
#
_entry.id   AF-A0A1W9QKU5-F1
#
_cell.length_a   1.000
_cell.length_b   1.000
_cell.length_c   1.000
_cell.angle_alpha   90.00
_cell.angle_beta   90.00
_cell.angle_gamma   90.00
#
_symmetry.space_group_name_H-M   'P 1'
#
loop_
_entity.id
_entity.type
_entity.pdbx_description
1 polymer ?
#
loop_
_entity_poly.entity_id
_entity_poly.type
_entity_poly.pdbx_seq_one_letter_code
_entity_poly.pdbx_strand_id
1 'polypeptide(L)' 'MNNLKEAIKSIDKSMIKKWVEDLVLEKTFIGLKFQIAILKKIALIKNTNYKLADPKEESQGIDGFIGYVP' A
#
# COMPACT_ATOMS: atom_id res chain seq x y z
N MET A 1 24.66 -11.38 13.12
CA MET A 1 23.51 -11.29 14.05
C MET A 1 23.64 -10.18 15.10
N ASN A 2 24.85 -9.85 15.59
CA ASN A 2 25.02 -8.83 16.63
C ASN A 2 24.62 -7.40 16.22
N ASN A 3 24.85 -7.01 14.96
CA ASN A 3 24.62 -5.63 14.52
C ASN A 3 23.15 -5.18 14.60
N LEU A 4 22.20 -6.05 14.23
CA LEU A 4 20.77 -5.73 14.32
C LEU A 4 20.31 -5.60 15.78
N LYS A 5 20.79 -6.50 16.65
CA LYS A 5 20.46 -6.48 18.08
C LYS A 5 20.95 -5.20 18.76
N GLU A 6 22.13 -4.71 18.38
CA GLU A 6 22.65 -3.44 18.89
C GLU A 6 21.92 -2.23 18.28
N ALA A 7 21.61 -2.25 16.98
CA ALA A 7 20.86 -1.18 16.31
C ALA A 7 19.43 -1.01 16.86
N ILE A 8 18.77 -2.09 17.29
CA ILE A 8 17.43 -1.99 17.93
C ILE A 8 17.49 -1.13 19.21
N LYS A 9 18.60 -1.17 19.95
CA LYS A 9 18.76 -0.36 21.18
C LYS A 9 18.88 1.13 20.89
N SER A 10 19.26 1.52 19.68
CA SER A 10 19.32 2.94 19.27
C SER A 10 18.00 3.46 18.71
N ILE A 11 16.94 2.64 18.66
CA ILE A 11 15.61 3.11 18.22
C ILE A 11 15.01 3.99 19.31
N ASP A 12 14.65 5.22 18.94
CA ASP A 12 13.96 6.15 19.81
C ASP A 12 12.50 6.41 19.37
N LYS A 13 11.76 7.12 20.23
CA LYS A 13 10.35 7.46 20.00
C LYS A 13 10.14 8.31 18.74
N SER A 14 11.07 9.19 18.41
CA SER A 14 10.99 10.07 17.23
C SER A 14 11.13 9.26 15.95
N MET A 15 12.08 8.31 15.93
CA MET A 15 12.26 7.37 14.83
C MET A 15 11.00 6.53 14.61
N ILE A 16 10.42 5.97 15.69
CA ILE A 16 9.18 5.19 15.61
C ILE A 16 8.05 6.04 15.04
N LYS A 17 7.86 7.26 15.55
CA LYS A 17 6.82 8.16 15.07
C LYS A 17 6.94 8.41 13.56
N LYS A 18 8.13 8.81 13.10
CA LYS A 18 8.40 9.05 11.67
C LYS A 18 8.13 7.81 10.83
N TRP A 19 8.58 6.65 11.29
CA TRP A 19 8.37 5.39 10.59
C TRP A 19 6.88 5.01 10.51
N VAL A 20 6.11 5.22 11.58
CA VAL A 20 4.66 4.98 11.58
C VAL A 20 3.93 5.95 10.64
N GLU A 21 4.28 7.24 10.69
CA GLU A 21 3.69 8.25 9.80
C GLU A 21 3.95 7.91 8.32
N ASP A 22 5.21 7.65 7.96
CA ASP A 22 5.61 7.31 6.58
C ASP A 22 5.01 5.97 6.12
N LEU A 23 5.15 4.90 6.89
CA LEU A 23 4.69 3.58 6.44
C LEU A 23 3.16 3.48 6.47
N VAL A 24 2.53 3.80 7.60
CA VAL A 24 1.12 3.51 7.83
C VAL A 24 0.23 4.56 7.18
N LEU A 25 0.54 5.85 7.36
CA LEU A 25 -0.31 6.93 6.87
C LEU A 25 -0.01 7.27 5.42
N GLU A 26 1.26 7.53 5.09
CA GLU A 26 1.62 8.01 3.76
C GLU A 26 1.63 6.88 2.73
N LYS A 27 2.43 5.83 2.96
CA LYS A 27 2.63 4.77 1.96
C LYS A 27 1.42 3.83 1.88
N THR A 28 0.86 3.42 3.01
CA THR A 28 -0.27 2.48 3.01
C THR A 28 -1.61 3.19 2.87
N PHE A 29 -2.01 4.04 3.82
CA PHE A 29 -3.37 4.60 3.81
C PHE A 29 -3.60 5.55 2.62
N ILE A 30 -2.73 6.54 2.44
CA ILE A 30 -2.84 7.49 1.32
C ILE A 30 -2.60 6.76 -0.01
N GLY A 31 -1.60 5.87 -0.09
CA GLY A 31 -1.33 5.04 -1.27
C GLY A 31 -2.57 4.27 -1.74
N LEU A 32 -3.27 3.57 -0.83
CA LEU A 32 -4.51 2.84 -1.14
C LEU A 32 -5.62 3.77 -1.66
N LYS A 33 -5.74 4.99 -1.13
CA LYS A 33 -6.73 5.97 -1.64
C LYS A 33 -6.43 6.38 -3.08
N PHE A 34 -5.16 6.61 -3.41
CA PHE A 34 -4.73 6.92 -4.78
C PHE A 34 -4.98 5.75 -5.72
N GLN A 35 -4.62 4.53 -5.32
CA GLN A 35 -4.88 3.31 -6.09
C GLN A 35 -6.38 3.16 -6.43
N ILE A 36 -7.26 3.35 -5.45
CA ILE A 36 -8.72 3.35 -5.67
C ILE A 36 -9.13 4.43 -6.68
N ALA A 37 -8.60 5.66 -6.55
CA ALA A 37 -8.95 6.76 -7.44
C ALA A 37 -8.52 6.48 -8.89
N ILE A 38 -7.34 5.93 -9.09
CA ILE A 38 -6.82 5.53 -10.40
C ILE A 38 -7.69 4.44 -11.02
N LEU A 39 -7.97 3.36 -10.27
CA LEU A 39 -8.81 2.26 -10.74
C LEU A 39 -10.21 2.76 -11.14
N LYS A 40 -10.85 3.56 -10.29
CA LYS A 40 -12.14 4.21 -10.59
C LYS A 40 -12.10 5.01 -11.88
N LYS A 41 -11.06 5.82 -12.08
CA LYS A 41 -10.95 6.70 -13.25
C LYS A 41 -10.78 5.89 -14.53
N ILE A 42 -9.95 4.84 -14.50
CA ILE A 42 -9.72 3.97 -15.66
C ILE A 42 -10.99 3.17 -16.01
N ALA A 43 -11.67 2.61 -15.01
CA ALA A 43 -12.94 1.90 -15.20
C ALA A 43 -14.02 2.78 -15.81
N LEU A 44 -14.13 4.04 -15.36
CA LEU A 44 -15.03 5.03 -15.97
C LEU A 44 -14.69 5.28 -17.44
N ILE A 45 -13.42 5.47 -17.79
CA ILE A 45 -12.97 5.70 -19.17
C ILE A 45 -13.29 4.48 -20.06
N LYS A 46 -13.12 3.27 -19.52
CA LYS A 46 -13.38 2.01 -20.25
C LYS A 46 -14.84 1.55 -20.18
N ASN A 47 -15.72 2.31 -19.54
CA ASN A 47 -17.12 1.97 -19.30
C ASN A 47 -17.29 0.54 -18.74
N THR A 48 -16.50 0.20 -17.73
CA THR A 48 -16.51 -1.10 -17.06
C THR A 48 -16.42 -0.92 -15.53
N ASN A 49 -16.43 -2.01 -14.79
CA ASN A 49 -16.33 -2.00 -13.33
C ASN A 49 -14.86 -2.05 -12.87
N TYR A 50 -14.60 -1.67 -11.62
CA TYR A 50 -13.32 -1.92 -10.96
C TYR A 50 -13.53 -2.73 -9.67
N LYS A 51 -12.49 -3.46 -9.26
CA LYS A 51 -12.43 -4.21 -7.99
C LYS A 51 -11.06 -3.97 -7.36
N LEU A 52 -10.99 -3.74 -6.05
CA LEU A 52 -9.71 -3.75 -5.34
C LEU A 52 -9.23 -5.19 -5.17
N ALA A 53 -7.92 -5.42 -5.20
CA ALA A 53 -7.36 -6.72 -4.88
C ALA A 53 -7.69 -7.14 -3.45
N ASP A 54 -7.95 -8.44 -3.26
CA ASP A 54 -7.92 -9.06 -1.93
C ASP A 54 -6.47 -9.40 -1.52
N PRO A 55 -6.23 -9.78 -0.24
CA PRO A 55 -4.86 -10.03 0.23
C PRO A 55 -4.11 -11.15 -0.53
N LYS A 56 -4.82 -12.12 -1.11
CA LYS A 56 -4.17 -13.17 -1.92
C LYS A 56 -3.75 -12.62 -3.27
N GLU A 57 -4.60 -11.81 -3.89
CA GLU A 57 -4.31 -11.13 -5.16
C GLU A 57 -3.17 -10.10 -4.99
N GLU A 58 -3.20 -9.29 -3.93
CA GLU A 58 -2.14 -8.31 -3.62
C GLU A 58 -0.79 -8.99 -3.35
N SER A 59 -0.79 -10.16 -2.70
CA SER A 59 0.43 -10.95 -2.49
C SER A 59 1.07 -11.45 -3.80
N GLN A 60 0.32 -11.44 -4.90
CA GLN A 60 0.80 -11.76 -6.25
C GLN A 60 1.20 -10.51 -7.05
N GLY A 61 1.13 -9.32 -6.43
CA GLY A 61 1.44 -8.04 -7.07
C GLY A 61 0.28 -7.44 -7.88
N ILE A 62 -0.96 -7.88 -7.64
CA ILE A 62 -2.15 -7.32 -8.29
C ILE A 62 -2.74 -6.26 -7.37
N ASP A 63 -2.86 -5.03 -7.86
CA ASP A 63 -3.42 -3.90 -7.12
C ASP A 63 -4.95 -3.82 -7.21
N GLY A 64 -5.51 -4.28 -8.32
CA GLY A 64 -6.95 -4.32 -8.53
C GLY A 64 -7.29 -4.47 -10.00
N PHE A 65 -8.54 -4.79 -10.26
CA PHE A 65 -9.01 -5.18 -11.59
C PHE A 65 -9.79 -4.06 -12.25
N ILE A 66 -9.65 -3.95 -13.56
CA ILE A 66 -10.54 -3.21 -14.45
C ILE A 66 -11.31 -4.20 -15.31
N GLY A 67 -12.57 -4.46 -14.97
CA GLY A 67 -13.33 -5.59 -15.48
C GLY A 67 -12.69 -6.91 -15.02
N TYR A 68 -12.14 -7.67 -15.96
CA TYR A 68 -11.44 -8.94 -15.73
C TYR A 68 -9.92 -8.84 -15.90
N VAL A 69 -9.40 -7.63 -16.16
CA VAL A 69 -7.96 -7.39 -16.36
C VAL A 69 -7.33 -6.96 -15.03
N PRO A 70 -6.34 -7.69 -14.50
CA PRO A 70 -5.59 -7.32 -13.30
C PRO A 70 -4.67 -6.11 -13.52
#